data_AF-A0A1V9XYS3-F1
#
_entry.id   AF-A0A1V9XYS3-F1
#
_cell.length_a   1.000
_cell.length_b   1.000
_cell.length_c   1.000
_cell.angle_alpha   90.00
_cell.angle_beta   90.00
_cell.angle_gamma   90.00
#
_symmetry.space_group_name_H-M   'P 1'
#
loop_
_entity.id
_entity.type
_entity.pdbx_description
1 polymer ?
#
loop_
_entity_poly.entity_id
_entity_poly.type
_entity_poly.pdbx_seq_one_letter_code
_entity_poly.pdbx_strand_id
1 'polypeptide(L)'
;MSSTTISRSSQTTSETVGRPSETSNDSRPGVDSNRPQHPSPQSRPPAQSDRAPAQTVVQQKGTMNSRAKIAIGVMVVFFIAALITCSVVLKKKGPGRHSGREGEPIFRTYTSWATALDEPQCAKISEKIYARGGTVADAAVASLLCLGVVLPESLGIGGGFLAVYFQKSTGQVFYLDAREVAPLSATTDMFTDKNVSSREGALSIATPGELAGYRTLLDFVGSNVTQKELFETAIKLAREGFTVGEHLSTAIARTRRLLYKSKTLKETYFSEKNVTKKQGEKIYNPRLADTLEKLAAADDFANEFYNGTIGKRILEEVQNQGGILTQKDFTSYQALWRAPSEVSIQNGRYQVFSGGLSGSGPVLAMMLNVVDGFKLNSFKEDVRTYHRLIESMKFAYAKRTWLGDFMYANVTPNIAINMSAMITEMQDKTFAEEIRKKISDLRTLDIKEYGGMLAEPRDHGTSHANFFAPNGDVIAITSTVNFYFGSGVEVEGILLNNEMDDFSTPGRANGFGLMPSPSNYIKARITSQIH
;
A
#
# COMPACT_ATOMS: atom_id res chain seq x y z
N MET A 1 -10.39 1.46 -59.18
CA MET A 1 -11.81 1.12 -59.42
C MET A 1 -12.37 0.67 -58.08
N SER A 2 -13.35 1.33 -57.45
CA SER A 2 -14.09 2.53 -57.87
C SER A 2 -14.32 3.47 -56.67
N SER A 3 -14.47 4.76 -56.97
CA SER A 3 -14.77 5.82 -56.00
C SER A 3 -16.27 6.15 -56.08
N THR A 4 -16.92 6.42 -54.94
CA THR A 4 -18.20 7.12 -54.92
C THR A 4 -18.28 8.10 -53.75
N THR A 5 -18.09 9.39 -54.06
CA THR A 5 -18.42 10.53 -53.20
C THR A 5 -19.87 10.94 -53.44
N ILE A 6 -20.67 11.18 -52.39
CA ILE A 6 -21.88 12.03 -52.46
C ILE A 6 -21.88 12.99 -51.26
N SER A 7 -22.48 14.17 -51.45
CA SER A 7 -22.33 15.37 -50.60
C SER A 7 -23.66 16.05 -50.28
N ARG A 8 -23.64 16.92 -49.25
CA ARG A 8 -24.70 17.91 -48.89
C ARG A 8 -26.01 17.28 -48.32
N SER A 9 -26.82 17.96 -47.53
CA SER A 9 -26.97 19.43 -47.36
C SER A 9 -27.24 19.89 -45.91
N SER A 10 -27.09 21.21 -45.72
CA SER A 10 -27.47 21.98 -44.53
C SER A 10 -28.94 22.38 -44.52
N GLN A 11 -29.57 22.45 -43.35
CA GLN A 11 -30.71 23.35 -43.13
C GLN A 11 -30.72 23.93 -41.71
N THR A 12 -30.84 25.26 -41.64
CA THR A 12 -31.02 26.06 -40.43
C THR A 12 -32.49 26.23 -40.11
N THR A 13 -32.86 26.13 -38.83
CA THR A 13 -34.03 26.83 -38.27
C THR A 13 -33.62 27.56 -36.99
N SER A 14 -33.97 28.84 -36.93
CA SER A 14 -33.81 29.71 -35.77
C SER A 14 -35.11 29.75 -34.98
N GLU A 15 -35.05 29.76 -33.65
CA GLU A 15 -36.08 30.42 -32.87
C GLU A 15 -35.51 31.04 -31.58
N THR A 16 -36.19 32.06 -31.08
CA THR A 16 -35.65 33.06 -30.14
C THR A 16 -36.65 33.30 -29.00
N VAL A 17 -36.29 34.13 -28.02
CA VAL A 17 -37.13 34.62 -26.91
C VAL A 17 -37.25 33.62 -25.74
N GLY A 18 -37.07 34.02 -24.47
CA GLY A 18 -36.68 35.34 -23.98
C GLY A 18 -36.36 35.37 -22.48
N ARG A 19 -35.61 36.40 -22.09
CA ARG A 19 -35.38 36.82 -20.69
C ARG A 19 -36.49 37.79 -20.27
N PRO A 20 -36.81 37.90 -18.97
CA PRO A 20 -37.11 39.19 -18.38
C PRO A 20 -36.04 39.63 -17.38
N SER A 21 -36.00 40.94 -17.14
CA SER A 21 -35.01 41.66 -16.35
C SER A 21 -35.60 42.26 -15.06
N GLU A 22 -34.69 42.82 -14.27
CA GLU A 22 -34.87 43.60 -13.04
C GLU A 22 -35.97 44.68 -13.09
N THR A 23 -36.47 45.11 -11.92
CA THR A 23 -36.26 46.50 -11.44
C THR A 23 -36.68 46.73 -9.97
N SER A 24 -36.09 47.77 -9.39
CA SER A 24 -36.35 48.47 -8.10
C SER A 24 -37.85 48.79 -7.79
N ASN A 25 -38.30 49.10 -6.57
CA ASN A 25 -37.77 50.20 -5.74
C ASN A 25 -38.28 50.27 -4.27
N ASP A 26 -37.49 51.00 -3.47
CA ASP A 26 -37.69 51.70 -2.18
C ASP A 26 -39.02 51.64 -1.35
N SER A 27 -38.89 51.51 0.00
CA SER A 27 -39.58 52.31 1.05
C SER A 27 -39.59 51.66 2.46
N ARG A 28 -39.27 52.47 3.49
CA ARG A 28 -39.28 52.18 4.95
C ARG A 28 -40.71 52.38 5.57
N PRO A 29 -41.07 51.87 6.78
CA PRO A 29 -40.40 52.25 8.05
C PRO A 29 -40.40 51.28 9.26
N GLY A 30 -39.46 51.53 10.19
CA GLY A 30 -39.76 51.63 11.63
C GLY A 30 -39.53 50.43 12.57
N VAL A 31 -38.65 50.68 13.57
CA VAL A 31 -38.71 50.15 14.97
C VAL A 31 -38.26 48.68 15.16
N ASP A 32 -37.52 48.25 16.20
CA ASP A 32 -36.97 48.93 17.41
C ASP A 32 -35.43 48.70 17.57
N SER A 33 -34.96 48.25 18.75
CA SER A 33 -33.57 48.21 19.22
C SER A 33 -33.23 46.95 20.05
N ASN A 34 -31.96 46.49 19.99
CA ASN A 34 -31.08 46.38 21.18
C ASN A 34 -29.72 45.72 20.88
N ARG A 35 -28.62 46.39 21.23
CA ARG A 35 -27.25 45.82 21.31
C ARG A 35 -26.38 46.66 22.26
N PRO A 36 -25.79 46.10 23.33
CA PRO A 36 -24.80 46.81 24.15
C PRO A 36 -23.42 46.92 23.46
N GLN A 37 -22.67 47.96 23.80
CA GLN A 37 -21.40 48.36 23.16
C GLN A 37 -20.16 47.96 23.99
N HIS A 38 -19.00 47.88 23.33
CA HIS A 38 -17.68 47.95 23.98
C HIS A 38 -17.35 49.40 24.40
N PRO A 39 -16.67 49.62 25.54
CA PRO A 39 -16.05 50.90 25.87
C PRO A 39 -14.58 50.99 25.41
N SER A 40 -14.16 52.19 25.01
CA SER A 40 -12.77 52.60 24.73
C SER A 40 -12.26 53.56 25.83
N PRO A 41 -10.95 53.87 25.93
CA PRO A 41 -10.31 54.21 27.21
C PRO A 41 -10.37 55.70 27.60
N GLN A 42 -10.16 55.96 28.89
CA GLN A 42 -9.86 57.29 29.44
C GLN A 42 -8.64 57.28 30.38
N SER A 43 -8.02 58.45 30.56
CA SER A 43 -6.75 58.67 31.27
C SER A 43 -6.86 59.85 32.23
N ARG A 44 -6.12 59.82 33.37
CA ARG A 44 -5.25 60.90 33.92
C ARG A 44 -4.73 60.61 35.37
N PRO A 45 -3.73 61.36 35.89
CA PRO A 45 -2.83 60.98 37.02
C PRO A 45 -3.06 61.91 38.26
N PRO A 46 -2.08 62.28 39.14
CA PRO A 46 -0.79 61.69 39.61
C PRO A 46 -0.67 61.60 41.17
N ALA A 47 0.43 61.09 41.74
CA ALA A 47 0.88 61.42 43.12
C ALA A 47 2.38 61.09 43.37
N GLN A 48 3.02 61.80 44.31
CA GLN A 48 4.47 61.71 44.63
C GLN A 48 4.81 60.91 45.91
N SER A 49 6.03 60.37 45.87
CA SER A 49 7.01 60.00 46.92
C SER A 49 6.75 60.25 48.43
N ASP A 50 7.18 59.28 49.26
CA ASP A 50 8.13 59.53 50.37
C ASP A 50 8.89 58.26 50.86
N ARG A 51 9.95 58.45 51.67
CA ARG A 51 10.98 57.43 52.02
C ARG A 51 10.75 56.66 53.35
N ALA A 52 11.21 55.40 53.42
CA ALA A 52 11.67 54.71 54.66
C ALA A 52 12.68 53.57 54.31
N PRO A 53 13.47 53.02 55.26
CA PRO A 53 14.88 52.66 54.98
C PRO A 53 15.19 51.17 54.76
N ALA A 54 16.39 50.91 54.23
CA ALA A 54 16.95 49.57 54.07
C ALA A 54 17.22 48.88 55.41
N GLN A 55 16.73 47.64 55.56
CA GLN A 55 17.10 46.75 56.66
C GLN A 55 18.12 45.72 56.21
N THR A 56 19.24 45.65 56.95
CA THR A 56 20.34 44.72 56.71
C THR A 56 19.94 43.29 57.10
N VAL A 57 19.66 42.42 56.12
CA VAL A 57 19.41 41.00 56.38
C VAL A 57 20.74 40.30 56.65
N VAL A 58 20.96 39.93 57.92
CA VAL A 58 22.12 39.13 58.35
C VAL A 58 22.01 37.72 57.78
N GLN A 59 22.96 37.33 56.90
CA GLN A 59 23.12 35.93 56.51
C GLN A 59 23.62 35.09 57.69
N GLN A 60 22.72 34.37 58.36
CA GLN A 60 23.13 33.21 59.16
C GLN A 60 23.57 32.08 58.22
N LYS A 61 24.89 31.82 58.16
CA LYS A 61 25.43 30.59 57.57
C LYS A 61 25.03 29.40 58.44
N GLY A 62 23.90 28.77 58.13
CA GLY A 62 23.51 27.49 58.70
C GLY A 62 24.54 26.41 58.37
N THR A 63 25.40 26.08 59.33
CA THR A 63 26.41 25.03 59.19
C THR A 63 25.73 23.66 59.24
N MET A 64 25.49 23.07 58.07
CA MET A 64 24.88 21.75 57.95
C MET A 64 25.67 20.70 58.76
N ASN A 65 24.99 20.12 59.77
CA ASN A 65 25.55 19.14 60.70
C ASN A 65 26.16 17.95 59.94
N SER A 66 27.31 17.43 60.42
CA SER A 66 28.06 16.34 59.79
C SER A 66 27.20 15.12 59.46
N ARG A 67 26.19 14.78 60.28
CA ARG A 67 25.25 13.69 59.97
C ARG A 67 24.43 13.93 58.69
N ALA A 68 24.01 15.16 58.42
CA ALA A 68 23.29 15.52 57.19
C ALA A 68 24.22 15.52 55.97
N LYS A 69 25.48 15.96 56.12
CA LYS A 69 26.51 15.84 55.07
C LYS A 69 26.78 14.38 54.70
N ILE A 70 26.87 13.50 55.70
CA ILE A 70 27.04 12.06 55.48
C ILE A 70 25.80 11.46 54.80
N ALA A 71 24.59 11.78 55.26
CA ALA A 71 23.35 11.28 54.65
C ALA A 71 23.20 11.70 53.17
N ILE A 72 23.52 12.96 52.84
CA ILE A 72 23.53 13.45 51.45
C ILE A 72 24.62 12.74 50.63
N GLY A 73 25.83 12.59 51.18
CA GLY A 73 26.91 11.86 50.51
C GLY A 73 26.53 10.41 50.21
N VAL A 74 25.90 9.71 51.15
CA VAL A 74 25.38 8.34 50.97
C VAL A 74 24.29 8.30 49.90
N MET A 75 23.33 9.23 49.92
CA MET A 75 22.30 9.29 48.86
C MET A 75 22.89 9.56 47.47
N VAL A 76 23.89 10.46 47.35
CA VAL A 76 24.58 10.72 46.08
C VAL A 76 25.32 9.47 45.59
N VAL A 77 26.00 8.73 46.48
CA VAL A 77 26.66 7.46 46.13
C VAL A 77 25.65 6.40 45.66
N PHE A 78 24.52 6.25 46.36
CA PHE A 78 23.45 5.34 45.91
C PHE A 78 22.83 5.77 44.58
N PHE A 79 22.65 7.07 44.33
CA PHE A 79 22.11 7.57 43.08
C PHE A 79 23.08 7.33 41.90
N ILE A 80 24.38 7.57 42.11
CA ILE A 80 25.43 7.28 41.12
C ILE A 80 25.52 5.76 40.88
N ALA A 81 25.49 4.93 41.92
CA ALA A 81 25.47 3.48 41.79
C ALA A 81 24.23 2.98 41.02
N ALA A 82 23.05 3.57 41.26
CA ALA A 82 21.82 3.27 40.53
C ALA A 82 21.93 3.70 39.06
N LEU A 83 22.49 4.87 38.75
CA LEU A 83 22.72 5.34 37.37
C LEU A 83 23.74 4.47 36.62
N ILE A 84 24.82 4.03 37.28
CA ILE A 84 25.80 3.09 36.70
C ILE A 84 25.13 1.74 36.46
N THR A 85 24.40 1.21 37.44
CA THR A 85 23.68 -0.08 37.30
C THR A 85 22.63 -0.01 36.20
N CYS A 86 21.86 1.08 36.11
CA CYS A 86 20.91 1.32 35.04
C CYS A 86 21.61 1.42 33.68
N SER A 87 22.75 2.13 33.60
CA SER A 87 23.56 2.21 32.37
C SER A 87 24.15 0.87 31.94
N VAL A 88 24.55 0.00 32.88
CA VAL A 88 25.02 -1.36 32.61
C VAL A 88 23.87 -2.28 32.18
N VAL A 89 22.69 -2.15 32.80
CA VAL A 89 21.47 -2.90 32.41
C VAL A 89 20.97 -2.44 31.04
N LEU A 90 21.02 -1.14 30.72
CA LEU A 90 20.68 -0.59 29.42
C LEU A 90 21.72 -0.93 28.35
N LYS A 91 23.02 -1.04 28.69
CA LYS A 91 24.04 -1.59 27.77
C LYS A 91 23.89 -3.10 27.56
N LYS A 92 23.42 -3.86 28.55
CA LYS A 92 23.03 -5.28 28.39
C LYS A 92 21.69 -5.47 27.67
N LYS A 93 20.79 -4.48 27.75
CA LYS A 93 19.53 -4.37 26.99
C LYS A 93 19.64 -3.30 25.90
N GLY A 94 20.72 -3.34 25.11
CA GLY A 94 20.63 -2.79 23.76
C GLY A 94 19.50 -3.50 22.99
N PRO A 95 18.97 -2.91 21.90
CA PRO A 95 18.14 -3.67 20.98
C PRO A 95 18.90 -4.95 20.61
N GLY A 96 18.21 -6.09 20.65
CA GLY A 96 18.83 -7.41 20.50
C GLY A 96 19.63 -7.46 19.20
N ARG A 97 20.96 -7.33 19.30
CA ARG A 97 21.84 -7.37 18.14
C ARG A 97 21.81 -8.81 17.65
N HIS A 98 21.15 -9.05 16.52
CA HIS A 98 21.02 -10.38 15.95
C HIS A 98 22.41 -11.01 15.84
N SER A 99 22.57 -12.18 16.48
CA SER A 99 23.76 -13.02 16.34
C SER A 99 23.61 -14.05 15.21
N GLY A 100 22.51 -13.97 14.44
CA GLY A 100 22.51 -14.46 13.08
C GLY A 100 23.59 -13.72 12.31
N ARG A 101 24.58 -14.46 11.80
CA ARG A 101 25.49 -13.92 10.80
C ARG A 101 24.63 -13.52 9.59
N GLU A 102 24.47 -12.23 9.36
CA GLU A 102 24.32 -11.73 8.00
C GLU A 102 25.56 -12.23 7.26
N GLY A 103 25.37 -13.25 6.42
CA GLY A 103 26.45 -13.75 5.59
C GLY A 103 26.82 -12.69 4.58
N GLU A 104 28.13 -12.49 4.35
CA GLU A 104 28.61 -11.71 3.21
C GLU A 104 27.85 -12.17 1.94
N PRO A 105 27.30 -11.24 1.13
CA PRO A 105 26.48 -11.59 -0.02
C PRO A 105 27.26 -12.49 -0.97
N ILE A 106 26.80 -13.74 -1.09
CA ILE A 106 27.47 -14.75 -1.92
C ILE A 106 27.12 -14.48 -3.38
N PHE A 107 27.94 -13.68 -4.05
CA PHE A 107 27.82 -13.45 -5.49
C PHE A 107 27.97 -14.80 -6.23
N ARG A 108 26.91 -15.19 -6.94
CA ARG A 108 26.86 -16.37 -7.81
C ARG A 108 26.33 -15.96 -9.17
N THR A 109 26.94 -16.50 -10.22
CA THR A 109 26.43 -16.40 -11.58
C THR A 109 25.59 -17.64 -11.88
N TYR A 110 24.35 -17.43 -12.29
CA TYR A 110 23.46 -18.49 -12.77
C TYR A 110 23.37 -18.41 -14.29
N THR A 111 23.47 -19.55 -14.97
CA THR A 111 23.58 -19.63 -16.44
C THR A 111 22.31 -20.13 -17.14
N SER A 112 21.25 -20.42 -16.38
CA SER A 112 20.03 -21.04 -16.91
C SER A 112 18.77 -20.33 -16.41
N TRP A 113 18.54 -20.30 -15.11
CA TRP A 113 17.40 -19.59 -14.51
C TRP A 113 17.83 -18.95 -13.19
N ALA A 114 17.05 -17.99 -12.72
CA ALA A 114 17.22 -17.38 -11.41
C ALA A 114 15.84 -17.09 -10.80
N THR A 115 15.76 -17.09 -9.47
CA THR A 115 14.52 -16.72 -8.76
C THR A 115 14.87 -16.06 -7.44
N ALA A 116 14.21 -14.95 -7.13
CA ALA A 116 14.31 -14.25 -5.86
C ALA A 116 12.89 -14.10 -5.27
N LEU A 117 12.73 -14.58 -4.03
CA LEU A 117 11.48 -14.69 -3.28
C LEU A 117 11.79 -14.48 -1.80
N ASP A 118 10.79 -14.07 -1.03
CA ASP A 118 10.90 -13.82 0.41
C ASP A 118 11.15 -15.10 1.25
N GLU A 119 10.77 -16.28 0.73
CA GLU A 119 10.95 -17.58 1.42
C GLU A 119 11.75 -18.60 0.58
N PRO A 120 12.97 -19.01 1.02
CA PRO A 120 13.84 -19.94 0.29
C PRO A 120 13.26 -21.32 -0.01
N GLN A 121 12.25 -21.77 0.75
CA GLN A 121 11.57 -23.04 0.47
C GLN A 121 10.67 -22.96 -0.78
N CYS A 122 10.00 -21.82 -1.00
CA CYS A 122 9.20 -21.60 -2.20
C CYS A 122 10.08 -21.34 -3.43
N ALA A 123 11.26 -20.73 -3.26
CA ALA A 123 12.21 -20.53 -4.36
C ALA A 123 12.70 -21.83 -5.02
N LYS A 124 12.71 -22.95 -4.30
CA LYS A 124 13.07 -24.27 -4.85
C LYS A 124 11.97 -24.91 -5.70
N ILE A 125 10.79 -24.30 -5.77
CA ILE A 125 9.70 -24.78 -6.62
C ILE A 125 10.01 -24.45 -8.08
N SER A 126 10.52 -23.25 -8.37
CA SER A 126 10.88 -22.84 -9.74
C SER A 126 11.87 -23.81 -10.39
N GLU A 127 12.88 -24.29 -9.66
CA GLU A 127 13.81 -25.33 -10.09
C GLU A 127 13.09 -26.58 -10.63
N LYS A 128 12.12 -27.11 -9.86
CA LYS A 128 11.35 -28.32 -10.24
C LYS A 128 10.47 -28.07 -11.45
N ILE A 129 9.87 -26.89 -11.54
CA ILE A 129 8.99 -26.49 -12.65
C ILE A 129 9.81 -26.36 -13.94
N TYR A 130 10.91 -25.60 -13.92
CA TYR A 130 11.81 -25.47 -15.07
C TYR A 130 12.43 -26.82 -15.49
N ALA A 131 12.76 -27.71 -14.53
CA ALA A 131 13.26 -29.04 -14.82
C ALA A 131 12.24 -29.95 -15.54
N ARG A 132 10.94 -29.64 -15.48
CA ARG A 132 9.86 -30.32 -16.23
C ARG A 132 9.51 -29.62 -17.55
N GLY A 133 10.23 -28.56 -17.92
CA GLY A 133 9.93 -27.76 -19.11
C GLY A 133 8.86 -26.68 -18.89
N GLY A 134 8.54 -26.36 -17.63
CA GLY A 134 7.63 -25.27 -17.28
C GLY A 134 8.17 -23.90 -17.65
N THR A 135 7.27 -22.95 -17.86
CA THR A 135 7.58 -21.56 -18.21
C THR A 135 7.77 -20.68 -16.98
N VAL A 136 8.08 -19.40 -17.22
CA VAL A 136 8.14 -18.37 -16.16
C VAL A 136 6.79 -18.21 -15.43
N ALA A 137 5.66 -18.40 -16.12
CA ALA A 137 4.33 -18.31 -15.51
C ALA A 137 4.03 -19.52 -14.61
N ASP A 138 4.33 -20.74 -15.06
CA ASP A 138 4.17 -21.95 -14.24
C ASP A 138 5.02 -21.84 -12.96
N ALA A 139 6.27 -21.37 -13.09
CA ALA A 139 7.19 -21.20 -11.98
C ALA A 139 6.72 -20.11 -11.01
N ALA A 140 6.17 -19.00 -11.53
CA ALA A 140 5.60 -17.93 -10.73
C ALA A 140 4.37 -18.39 -9.95
N VAL A 141 3.37 -18.99 -10.62
CA VAL A 141 2.12 -19.45 -10.00
C VAL A 141 2.40 -20.49 -8.91
N ALA A 142 3.20 -21.52 -9.20
CA ALA A 142 3.52 -22.56 -8.21
C ALA A 142 4.29 -22.00 -6.99
N SER A 143 5.15 -21.00 -7.21
CA SER A 143 5.90 -20.36 -6.12
C SER A 143 5.03 -19.42 -5.28
N LEU A 144 4.11 -18.68 -5.90
CA LEU A 144 3.19 -17.77 -5.19
C LEU A 144 2.10 -18.54 -4.44
N LEU A 145 1.62 -19.68 -4.97
CA LEU A 145 0.76 -20.61 -4.21
C LEU A 145 1.46 -21.12 -2.95
N CYS A 146 2.77 -21.39 -2.99
CA CYS A 146 3.56 -21.71 -1.81
C CYS A 146 3.69 -20.51 -0.86
N LEU A 147 4.02 -19.33 -1.39
CA LEU A 147 4.13 -18.11 -0.57
C LEU A 147 2.83 -17.79 0.16
N GLY A 148 1.66 -17.90 -0.48
CA GLY A 148 0.36 -17.70 0.16
C GLY A 148 0.01 -18.71 1.26
N VAL A 149 0.76 -19.81 1.38
CA VAL A 149 0.66 -20.75 2.51
C VAL A 149 1.63 -20.40 3.63
N VAL A 150 2.85 -19.96 3.31
CA VAL A 150 3.94 -19.78 4.29
C VAL A 150 4.15 -18.33 4.75
N LEU A 151 3.67 -17.35 3.98
CA LEU A 151 3.57 -15.93 4.28
C LEU A 151 2.10 -15.42 4.20
N PRO A 152 1.13 -16.07 4.88
CA PRO A 152 -0.28 -15.71 4.83
C PRO A 152 -0.60 -14.34 5.44
N GLU A 153 0.36 -13.73 6.15
CA GLU A 153 0.26 -12.34 6.60
C GLU A 153 0.40 -11.34 5.45
N SER A 154 1.08 -11.71 4.35
CA SER A 154 1.45 -10.79 3.26
C SER A 154 0.61 -10.99 2.00
N LEU A 155 0.39 -12.24 1.57
CA LEU A 155 -0.35 -12.56 0.34
C LEU A 155 -1.21 -13.82 0.46
N GLY A 156 -2.02 -14.08 -0.56
CA GLY A 156 -2.71 -15.37 -0.73
C GLY A 156 -3.82 -15.31 -1.76
N ILE A 157 -4.49 -16.45 -1.99
CA ILE A 157 -5.54 -16.58 -3.01
C ILE A 157 -6.83 -15.79 -2.72
N GLY A 158 -6.93 -15.13 -1.56
CA GLY A 158 -7.96 -14.16 -1.21
C GLY A 158 -7.55 -12.69 -1.39
N GLY A 159 -6.40 -12.44 -2.03
CA GLY A 159 -5.88 -11.11 -2.37
C GLY A 159 -5.78 -10.86 -3.87
N GLY A 160 -4.79 -10.08 -4.28
CA GLY A 160 -4.52 -9.73 -5.67
C GLY A 160 -3.07 -9.31 -5.91
N PHE A 161 -2.68 -9.21 -7.18
CA PHE A 161 -1.29 -8.94 -7.58
C PHE A 161 -1.15 -8.01 -8.78
N LEU A 162 0.03 -7.42 -8.90
CA LEU A 162 0.51 -6.69 -10.07
C LEU A 162 1.77 -7.36 -10.62
N ALA A 163 1.84 -7.59 -11.94
CA ALA A 163 2.98 -8.25 -12.56
C ALA A 163 3.46 -7.55 -13.84
N VAL A 164 4.78 -7.37 -13.97
CA VAL A 164 5.44 -6.98 -15.22
C VAL A 164 6.11 -8.20 -15.82
N TYR A 165 5.73 -8.55 -17.05
CA TYR A 165 6.27 -9.67 -17.82
C TYR A 165 7.06 -9.15 -19.02
N PHE A 166 8.33 -9.54 -19.13
CA PHE A 166 9.16 -9.33 -20.31
C PHE A 166 9.28 -10.64 -21.09
N GLN A 167 8.86 -10.61 -22.36
CA GLN A 167 8.95 -11.72 -23.29
C GLN A 167 10.21 -11.58 -24.16
N LYS A 168 11.15 -12.51 -24.02
CA LYS A 168 12.47 -12.40 -24.63
C LYS A 168 12.46 -12.59 -26.15
N SER A 169 11.54 -13.40 -26.67
CA SER A 169 11.42 -13.73 -28.09
C SER A 169 10.94 -12.55 -28.94
N THR A 170 10.07 -11.71 -28.40
CA THR A 170 9.50 -10.52 -29.06
C THR A 170 10.15 -9.22 -28.59
N GLY A 171 10.79 -9.22 -27.42
CA GLY A 171 11.29 -8.01 -26.77
C GLY A 171 10.20 -7.15 -26.13
N GLN A 172 8.95 -7.63 -26.08
CA GLN A 172 7.81 -6.89 -25.56
C GLN A 172 7.73 -6.97 -24.03
N VAL A 173 7.18 -5.92 -23.42
CA VAL A 173 6.85 -5.87 -22.00
C VAL A 173 5.34 -5.71 -21.86
N PHE A 174 4.76 -6.55 -21.01
CA PHE A 174 3.35 -6.60 -20.68
C PHE A 174 3.19 -6.31 -19.19
N TYR A 175 2.07 -5.69 -18.81
CA TYR A 175 1.71 -5.46 -17.43
C TYR A 175 0.34 -6.09 -17.17
N LEU A 176 0.27 -7.03 -16.23
CA LEU A 176 -0.95 -7.67 -15.77
C LEU A 176 -1.39 -7.03 -14.46
N ASP A 177 -2.60 -6.48 -14.47
CA ASP A 177 -3.30 -5.96 -13.32
C ASP A 177 -4.34 -6.98 -12.86
N ALA A 178 -4.01 -7.73 -11.79
CA ALA A 178 -4.90 -8.61 -11.07
C ALA A 178 -5.21 -8.03 -9.67
N ARG A 179 -5.29 -6.70 -9.57
CA ARG A 179 -5.67 -5.98 -8.34
C ARG A 179 -7.12 -6.27 -7.98
N GLU A 180 -7.41 -6.27 -6.68
CA GLU A 180 -8.76 -6.46 -6.19
C GLU A 180 -9.68 -5.29 -6.57
N VAL A 181 -10.95 -5.62 -6.80
CA VAL A 181 -11.95 -4.68 -7.34
C VAL A 181 -13.04 -4.41 -6.32
N ALA A 182 -13.37 -3.13 -6.11
CA ALA A 182 -14.43 -2.70 -5.21
C ALA A 182 -15.79 -3.34 -5.59
N PRO A 183 -16.52 -3.95 -4.64
CA PRO A 183 -17.81 -4.60 -4.92
C PRO A 183 -18.82 -3.65 -5.58
N LEU A 184 -19.74 -4.20 -6.38
CA LEU A 184 -20.79 -3.45 -7.08
C LEU A 184 -21.72 -2.66 -6.15
N SER A 185 -21.86 -3.12 -4.91
CA SER A 185 -22.64 -2.46 -3.86
C SER A 185 -21.83 -1.44 -3.03
N ALA A 186 -20.55 -1.23 -3.33
CA ALA A 186 -19.71 -0.27 -2.61
C ALA A 186 -20.12 1.17 -2.88
N THR A 187 -20.27 1.97 -1.82
CA THR A 187 -20.63 3.39 -1.90
C THR A 187 -19.47 4.26 -1.43
N THR A 188 -19.40 5.49 -1.96
CA THR A 188 -18.36 6.48 -1.62
C THR A 188 -18.23 6.71 -0.11
N ASP A 189 -19.33 6.59 0.62
CA ASP A 189 -19.49 6.96 2.03
C ASP A 189 -19.51 5.78 3.01
N MET A 190 -19.34 4.54 2.55
CA MET A 190 -19.53 3.31 3.35
C MET A 190 -18.63 3.20 4.60
N PHE A 191 -17.50 3.92 4.66
CA PHE A 191 -16.62 4.00 5.83
C PHE A 191 -16.63 5.36 6.54
N THR A 192 -17.61 6.23 6.28
CA THR A 192 -17.67 7.55 6.95
C THR A 192 -17.97 7.45 8.44
N ASP A 193 -18.77 6.45 8.87
CA ASP A 193 -18.95 6.14 10.28
C ASP A 193 -17.65 5.55 10.89
N LYS A 194 -17.18 6.17 11.97
CA LYS A 194 -15.98 5.79 12.71
C LYS A 194 -16.06 4.39 13.34
N ASN A 195 -17.26 3.86 13.58
CA ASN A 195 -17.47 2.51 14.09
C ASN A 195 -17.22 1.43 13.02
N VAL A 196 -17.28 1.81 11.73
CA VAL A 196 -17.02 0.93 10.61
C VAL A 196 -15.54 0.98 10.26
N SER A 197 -14.94 -0.19 10.04
CA SER A 197 -13.52 -0.34 9.73
C SER A 197 -13.31 -0.70 8.26
N SER A 198 -12.50 0.08 7.56
CA SER A 198 -11.94 -0.26 6.25
C SER A 198 -10.78 -1.27 6.35
N ARG A 199 -10.35 -1.64 7.57
CA ARG A 199 -9.15 -2.48 7.83
C ARG A 199 -9.42 -3.84 8.47
N GLU A 200 -10.64 -4.08 8.95
CA GLU A 200 -10.98 -5.32 9.67
C GLU A 200 -12.42 -5.70 9.36
N GLY A 201 -12.68 -7.00 9.17
CA GLY A 201 -14.01 -7.55 8.98
C GLY A 201 -14.51 -7.54 7.53
N ALA A 202 -15.63 -8.23 7.30
CA ALA A 202 -16.06 -8.62 5.95
C ALA A 202 -16.41 -7.46 5.00
N LEU A 203 -16.72 -6.28 5.53
CA LEU A 203 -16.98 -5.07 4.72
C LEU A 203 -15.70 -4.49 4.08
N SER A 204 -14.52 -4.79 4.64
CA SER A 204 -13.23 -4.32 4.10
C SER A 204 -12.72 -5.12 2.89
N ILE A 205 -13.39 -6.22 2.55
CA ILE A 205 -12.95 -7.17 1.52
C ILE A 205 -13.34 -6.65 0.13
N ALA A 206 -12.36 -6.47 -0.75
CA ALA A 206 -12.57 -6.28 -2.18
C ALA A 206 -12.54 -7.62 -2.92
N THR A 207 -13.03 -7.64 -4.16
CA THR A 207 -13.14 -8.86 -4.98
C THR A 207 -11.75 -9.45 -5.26
N PRO A 208 -11.40 -10.66 -4.76
CA PRO A 208 -10.06 -11.22 -4.91
C PRO A 208 -9.67 -11.47 -6.37
N GLY A 209 -8.45 -11.09 -6.74
CA GLY A 209 -7.93 -11.18 -8.11
C GLY A 209 -6.93 -12.30 -8.36
N GLU A 210 -6.31 -12.84 -7.31
CA GLU A 210 -5.12 -13.70 -7.41
C GLU A 210 -5.28 -14.87 -8.40
N LEU A 211 -6.35 -15.67 -8.27
CA LEU A 211 -6.56 -16.86 -9.11
C LEU A 211 -6.94 -16.52 -10.56
N ALA A 212 -7.72 -15.46 -10.79
CA ALA A 212 -7.99 -14.99 -12.15
C ALA A 212 -6.71 -14.49 -12.83
N GLY A 213 -5.84 -13.81 -12.08
CA GLY A 213 -4.51 -13.41 -12.54
C GLY A 213 -3.61 -14.60 -12.88
N TYR A 214 -3.56 -15.63 -12.01
CA TYR A 214 -2.80 -16.85 -12.29
C TYR A 214 -3.29 -17.55 -13.56
N ARG A 215 -4.62 -17.72 -13.73
CA ARG A 215 -5.21 -18.32 -14.93
C ARG A 215 -4.86 -17.50 -16.18
N THR A 216 -4.94 -16.18 -16.10
CA THR A 216 -4.57 -15.25 -17.19
C THR A 216 -3.08 -15.34 -17.58
N LEU A 217 -2.16 -15.54 -16.64
CA LEU A 217 -0.74 -15.80 -16.94
C LEU A 217 -0.54 -17.16 -17.62
N LEU A 218 -1.20 -18.20 -17.12
CA LEU A 218 -1.09 -19.56 -17.65
C LEU A 218 -1.74 -19.70 -19.04
N ASP A 219 -2.82 -18.98 -19.32
CA ASP A 219 -3.43 -18.90 -20.65
C ASP A 219 -2.55 -18.17 -21.66
N PHE A 220 -1.79 -17.17 -21.20
CA PHE A 220 -0.93 -16.39 -22.07
C PHE A 220 0.39 -17.10 -22.40
N VAL A 221 1.07 -17.65 -21.39
CA VAL A 221 2.42 -18.25 -21.53
C VAL A 221 2.68 -19.45 -20.61
N GLY A 222 1.65 -20.15 -20.14
CA GLY A 222 1.81 -21.42 -19.41
C GLY A 222 2.29 -22.58 -20.29
N SER A 223 2.60 -23.72 -19.69
CA SER A 223 3.03 -24.93 -20.40
C SER A 223 2.10 -26.13 -20.13
N ASN A 224 2.60 -27.34 -20.38
CA ASN A 224 1.94 -28.60 -20.05
C ASN A 224 2.06 -29.00 -18.57
N VAL A 225 2.65 -28.16 -17.71
CA VAL A 225 2.65 -28.38 -16.24
C VAL A 225 1.19 -28.38 -15.76
N THR A 226 0.78 -29.49 -15.13
CA THR A 226 -0.62 -29.65 -14.72
C THR A 226 -0.95 -28.79 -13.50
N GLN A 227 -2.21 -28.38 -13.40
CA GLN A 227 -2.76 -27.69 -12.23
C GLN A 227 -2.44 -28.41 -10.91
N LYS A 228 -2.46 -29.76 -10.91
CA LYS A 228 -2.08 -30.57 -9.74
C LYS A 228 -0.62 -30.36 -9.33
N GLU A 229 0.31 -30.28 -10.29
CA GLU A 229 1.73 -30.04 -10.03
C GLU A 229 1.99 -28.61 -9.52
N LEU A 230 1.27 -27.61 -10.03
CA LEU A 230 1.35 -26.22 -9.54
C LEU A 230 0.97 -26.11 -8.06
N PHE A 231 -0.09 -26.81 -7.63
CA PHE A 231 -0.63 -26.75 -6.27
C PHE A 231 0.05 -27.73 -5.29
N GLU A 232 0.73 -28.79 -5.76
CA GLU A 232 1.25 -29.90 -4.95
C GLU A 232 2.03 -29.44 -3.71
N THR A 233 2.98 -28.50 -3.88
CA THR A 233 3.84 -28.06 -2.77
C THR A 233 3.07 -27.19 -1.76
N ALA A 234 2.12 -26.36 -2.23
CA ALA A 234 1.28 -25.53 -1.37
C ALA A 234 0.34 -26.39 -0.51
N ILE A 235 -0.35 -27.35 -1.13
CA ILE A 235 -1.18 -28.36 -0.43
C ILE A 235 -0.37 -29.06 0.66
N LYS A 236 0.82 -29.55 0.30
CA LYS A 236 1.70 -30.29 1.22
C LYS A 236 2.11 -29.43 2.42
N LEU A 237 2.57 -28.20 2.20
CA LEU A 237 2.99 -27.28 3.26
C LEU A 237 1.82 -26.87 4.17
N ALA A 238 0.63 -26.69 3.61
CA ALA A 238 -0.58 -26.38 4.38
C ALA A 238 -0.99 -27.57 5.29
N ARG A 239 -0.89 -28.82 4.81
CA ARG A 239 -1.29 -30.02 5.55
C ARG A 239 -0.23 -30.55 6.53
N GLU A 240 1.02 -30.70 6.08
CA GLU A 240 2.14 -31.23 6.90
C GLU A 240 2.81 -30.18 7.78
N GLY A 241 2.48 -28.91 7.53
CA GLY A 241 2.89 -27.75 8.30
C GLY A 241 4.31 -27.26 8.01
N PHE A 242 4.46 -25.94 8.05
CA PHE A 242 5.71 -25.23 7.79
C PHE A 242 6.25 -24.58 9.07
N THR A 243 7.53 -24.21 9.06
CA THR A 243 8.21 -23.54 10.17
C THR A 243 8.00 -22.03 10.08
N VAL A 244 7.61 -21.40 11.19
CA VAL A 244 7.37 -19.95 11.26
C VAL A 244 8.67 -19.17 11.11
N GLY A 245 8.74 -18.31 10.09
CA GLY A 245 9.81 -17.34 9.88
C GLY A 245 9.75 -16.15 10.85
N GLU A 246 10.78 -15.31 10.83
CA GLU A 246 10.86 -14.13 11.71
C GLU A 246 9.76 -13.10 11.41
N HIS A 247 9.52 -12.83 10.12
CA HIS A 247 8.53 -11.87 9.64
C HIS A 247 7.12 -12.27 10.09
N LEU A 248 6.67 -13.48 9.75
CA LEU A 248 5.39 -14.05 10.19
C LEU A 248 5.24 -14.02 11.72
N SER A 249 6.27 -14.39 12.49
CA SER A 249 6.19 -14.31 13.96
C SER A 249 5.98 -12.88 14.48
N THR A 250 6.56 -11.90 13.80
CA THR A 250 6.40 -10.46 14.10
C THR A 250 5.02 -9.97 13.71
N ALA A 251 4.50 -10.39 12.55
CA ALA A 251 3.16 -10.08 12.09
C ALA A 251 2.11 -10.64 13.07
N ILE A 252 2.18 -11.94 13.41
CA ILE A 252 1.30 -12.61 14.39
C ILE A 252 1.30 -11.86 15.73
N ALA A 253 2.48 -11.43 16.21
CA ALA A 253 2.59 -10.69 17.46
C ALA A 253 1.91 -9.30 17.39
N ARG A 254 2.06 -8.59 16.27
CA ARG A 254 1.43 -7.28 16.02
C ARG A 254 -0.09 -7.39 15.84
N THR A 255 -0.57 -8.42 15.15
CA THR A 255 -1.99 -8.63 14.83
C THR A 255 -2.72 -9.53 15.81
N ARG A 256 -2.09 -9.91 16.95
CA ARG A 256 -2.66 -10.78 17.99
C ARG A 256 -4.13 -10.49 18.33
N ARG A 257 -4.54 -9.21 18.38
CA ARG A 257 -5.94 -8.83 18.63
C ARG A 257 -6.89 -9.25 17.51
N LEU A 258 -6.49 -9.06 16.25
CA LEU A 258 -7.26 -9.44 15.07
C LEU A 258 -7.40 -10.97 14.99
N LEU A 259 -6.28 -11.67 15.05
CA LEU A 259 -6.23 -13.14 14.98
C LEU A 259 -7.03 -13.82 16.10
N TYR A 260 -7.10 -13.21 17.30
CA TYR A 260 -7.87 -13.76 18.42
C TYR A 260 -9.40 -13.62 18.28
N LYS A 261 -9.89 -12.67 17.46
CA LYS A 261 -11.33 -12.49 17.20
C LYS A 261 -11.88 -13.60 16.30
N SER A 262 -11.11 -13.97 15.27
CA SER A 262 -11.49 -15.04 14.34
C SER A 262 -11.21 -16.40 14.97
N LYS A 263 -12.24 -17.27 15.03
CA LYS A 263 -12.11 -18.63 15.60
C LYS A 263 -11.04 -19.43 14.84
N THR A 264 -11.11 -19.40 13.52
CA THR A 264 -10.25 -20.16 12.61
C THR A 264 -8.80 -19.68 12.66
N LEU A 265 -8.56 -18.37 12.61
CA LEU A 265 -7.21 -17.81 12.77
C LEU A 265 -6.65 -18.05 14.17
N LYS A 266 -7.50 -17.99 15.21
CA LYS A 266 -7.07 -18.31 16.58
C LYS A 266 -6.56 -19.75 16.70
N GLU A 267 -7.27 -20.72 16.12
CA GLU A 267 -6.86 -22.14 16.08
C GLU A 267 -5.50 -22.32 15.38
N THR A 268 -5.25 -21.58 14.29
CA THR A 268 -4.00 -21.66 13.50
C THR A 268 -2.80 -21.01 14.21
N TYR A 269 -2.98 -19.81 14.76
CA TYR A 269 -1.88 -18.94 15.21
C TYR A 269 -1.67 -18.89 16.73
N PHE A 270 -2.45 -19.61 17.52
CA PHE A 270 -2.28 -19.71 18.98
C PHE A 270 -2.10 -21.16 19.43
N SER A 271 -1.33 -21.33 20.50
CA SER A 271 -1.33 -22.54 21.32
C SER A 271 -2.59 -22.62 22.20
N GLU A 272 -2.90 -23.81 22.71
CA GLU A 272 -3.98 -24.06 23.69
C GLU A 272 -3.94 -23.10 24.90
N LYS A 273 -2.74 -22.64 25.29
CA LYS A 273 -2.52 -21.67 26.37
C LYS A 273 -2.75 -20.22 25.96
N ASN A 274 -3.35 -19.97 24.79
CA ASN A 274 -3.56 -18.65 24.19
C ASN A 274 -2.26 -17.82 24.01
N VAL A 275 -1.11 -18.48 23.85
CA VAL A 275 0.16 -17.85 23.47
C VAL A 275 0.28 -17.95 21.94
N THR A 276 0.59 -16.83 21.29
CA THR A 276 0.81 -16.74 19.84
C THR A 276 2.03 -17.55 19.41
N LYS A 277 1.96 -18.17 18.24
CA LYS A 277 3.08 -18.88 17.59
C LYS A 277 4.28 -17.95 17.39
N LYS A 278 5.48 -18.51 17.57
CA LYS A 278 6.78 -17.82 17.46
C LYS A 278 7.65 -18.41 16.36
N GLN A 279 8.70 -17.67 15.98
CA GLN A 279 9.74 -18.15 15.07
C GLN A 279 10.25 -19.54 15.49
N GLY A 280 10.37 -20.45 14.52
CA GLY A 280 10.81 -21.82 14.74
C GLY A 280 9.73 -22.81 15.20
N GLU A 281 8.54 -22.35 15.60
CA GLU A 281 7.38 -23.24 15.80
C GLU A 281 6.78 -23.69 14.46
N LYS A 282 5.97 -24.75 14.48
CA LYS A 282 5.17 -25.18 13.32
C LYS A 282 3.75 -24.61 13.33
N ILE A 283 3.28 -24.25 12.13
CA ILE A 283 1.88 -23.93 11.81
C ILE A 283 1.35 -24.95 10.82
N TYR A 284 0.07 -25.27 10.92
CA TYR A 284 -0.68 -26.17 10.05
C TYR A 284 -1.98 -25.48 9.66
N ASN A 285 -2.38 -25.56 8.40
CA ASN A 285 -3.68 -25.07 7.92
C ASN A 285 -4.34 -26.15 7.04
N PRO A 286 -4.87 -27.23 7.65
CA PRO A 286 -5.49 -28.32 6.91
C PRO A 286 -6.73 -27.85 6.13
N ARG A 287 -7.45 -26.82 6.62
CA ARG A 287 -8.59 -26.23 5.87
C ARG A 287 -8.13 -25.67 4.53
N LEU A 288 -7.06 -24.89 4.52
CA LEU A 288 -6.47 -24.38 3.28
C LEU A 288 -5.95 -25.52 2.40
N ALA A 289 -5.35 -26.57 2.97
CA ALA A 289 -4.92 -27.73 2.20
C ALA A 289 -6.09 -28.43 1.48
N ASP A 290 -7.20 -28.68 2.18
CA ASP A 290 -8.42 -29.28 1.60
C ASP A 290 -9.00 -28.40 0.48
N THR A 291 -8.91 -27.08 0.63
CA THR A 291 -9.39 -26.10 -0.35
C THR A 291 -8.47 -26.01 -1.57
N LEU A 292 -7.15 -26.02 -1.36
CA LEU A 292 -6.16 -26.10 -2.44
C LEU A 292 -6.26 -27.45 -3.19
N GLU A 293 -6.59 -28.55 -2.52
CA GLU A 293 -6.85 -29.84 -3.18
C GLU A 293 -8.10 -29.80 -4.06
N LYS A 294 -9.21 -29.21 -3.59
CA LYS A 294 -10.43 -29.01 -4.39
C LYS A 294 -10.13 -28.15 -5.63
N LEU A 295 -9.42 -27.03 -5.46
CA LEU A 295 -8.98 -26.16 -6.56
C LEU A 295 -8.09 -26.91 -7.55
N ALA A 296 -7.14 -27.71 -7.05
CA ALA A 296 -6.21 -28.49 -7.87
C ALA A 296 -6.86 -29.65 -8.63
N ALA A 297 -8.00 -30.15 -8.14
CA ALA A 297 -8.77 -31.26 -8.74
C ALA A 297 -9.94 -30.81 -9.62
N ALA A 298 -10.27 -29.51 -9.66
CA ALA A 298 -11.29 -28.96 -10.56
C ALA A 298 -10.81 -28.95 -12.02
N ASP A 299 -11.73 -28.90 -12.99
CA ASP A 299 -11.36 -28.73 -14.41
C ASP A 299 -10.67 -27.37 -14.67
N ASP A 300 -11.04 -26.35 -13.88
CA ASP A 300 -10.39 -25.04 -13.85
C ASP A 300 -10.45 -24.46 -12.43
N PHE A 301 -9.27 -24.21 -11.83
CA PHE A 301 -9.15 -23.71 -10.47
C PHE A 301 -9.78 -22.33 -10.26
N ALA A 302 -9.73 -21.42 -11.24
CA ALA A 302 -10.27 -20.09 -11.11
C ALA A 302 -11.81 -20.15 -11.19
N ASN A 303 -12.36 -20.92 -12.12
CA ASN A 303 -13.80 -21.13 -12.25
C ASN A 303 -14.42 -21.76 -10.99
N GLU A 304 -13.75 -22.72 -10.34
CA GLU A 304 -14.23 -23.26 -9.06
C GLU A 304 -14.20 -22.20 -7.92
N PHE A 305 -13.22 -21.29 -7.95
CA PHE A 305 -13.17 -20.18 -6.99
C PHE A 305 -14.25 -19.11 -7.23
N TYR A 306 -14.51 -18.70 -8.47
CA TYR A 306 -15.46 -17.61 -8.76
C TYR A 306 -16.92 -18.09 -8.93
N ASN A 307 -17.14 -19.27 -9.53
CA ASN A 307 -18.48 -19.78 -9.91
C ASN A 307 -18.86 -21.10 -9.19
N GLY A 308 -17.87 -21.79 -8.63
CA GLY A 308 -17.99 -23.10 -8.02
C GLY A 308 -18.50 -23.13 -6.58
N THR A 309 -18.16 -24.19 -5.85
CA THR A 309 -18.59 -24.40 -4.46
C THR A 309 -17.77 -23.62 -3.44
N ILE A 310 -16.51 -23.32 -3.76
CA ILE A 310 -15.63 -22.48 -2.93
C ILE A 310 -16.15 -21.04 -2.94
N GLY A 311 -16.40 -20.48 -4.13
CA GLY A 311 -16.90 -19.11 -4.27
C GLY A 311 -18.20 -18.85 -3.53
N LYS A 312 -19.17 -19.77 -3.64
CA LYS A 312 -20.46 -19.68 -2.95
C LYS A 312 -20.30 -19.64 -1.42
N ARG A 313 -19.39 -20.45 -0.85
CA ARG A 313 -19.10 -20.44 0.59
C ARG A 313 -18.39 -19.18 1.04
N ILE A 314 -17.46 -18.64 0.23
CA ILE A 314 -16.84 -17.33 0.51
C ILE A 314 -17.90 -16.24 0.57
N LEU A 315 -18.77 -16.16 -0.44
CA LEU A 315 -19.84 -15.17 -0.52
C LEU A 315 -20.84 -15.28 0.64
N GLU A 316 -21.29 -16.50 0.96
CA GLU A 316 -22.20 -16.76 2.09
C GLU A 316 -21.60 -16.29 3.42
N GLU A 317 -20.37 -16.69 3.74
CA GLU A 317 -19.74 -16.34 5.02
C GLU A 317 -19.39 -14.84 5.11
N VAL A 318 -18.94 -14.23 4.00
CA VAL A 318 -18.71 -12.78 3.92
C VAL A 318 -20.01 -12.01 4.15
N GLN A 319 -21.12 -12.41 3.53
CA GLN A 319 -22.42 -11.78 3.72
C GLN A 319 -22.97 -11.98 5.15
N ASN A 320 -22.82 -13.18 5.72
CA ASN A 320 -23.18 -13.47 7.11
C ASN A 320 -22.42 -12.59 8.12
N GLN A 321 -21.19 -12.17 7.78
CA GLN A 321 -20.37 -11.24 8.57
C GLN A 321 -20.57 -9.75 8.21
N GLY A 322 -21.57 -9.42 7.38
CA GLY A 322 -21.91 -8.04 7.00
C GLY A 322 -21.08 -7.44 5.86
N GLY A 323 -20.38 -8.27 5.08
CA GLY A 323 -19.74 -7.87 3.83
C GLY A 323 -20.73 -7.75 2.67
N ILE A 324 -20.29 -7.07 1.61
CA ILE A 324 -21.14 -6.66 0.47
C ILE A 324 -20.77 -7.32 -0.86
N LEU A 325 -19.86 -8.30 -0.85
CA LEU A 325 -19.53 -9.08 -2.05
C LEU A 325 -20.73 -9.90 -2.51
N THR A 326 -20.92 -9.98 -3.82
CA THR A 326 -22.01 -10.72 -4.46
C THR A 326 -21.49 -11.69 -5.52
N GLN A 327 -22.32 -12.66 -5.90
CA GLN A 327 -21.99 -13.57 -7.01
C GLN A 327 -21.73 -12.82 -8.33
N LYS A 328 -22.30 -11.62 -8.51
CA LYS A 328 -22.08 -10.77 -9.68
C LYS A 328 -20.71 -10.09 -9.66
N ASP A 329 -20.14 -9.84 -8.50
CA ASP A 329 -18.77 -9.35 -8.38
C ASP A 329 -17.79 -10.44 -8.84
N PHE A 330 -17.96 -11.65 -8.31
CA PHE A 330 -17.14 -12.82 -8.67
C PHE A 330 -17.26 -13.16 -10.17
N THR A 331 -18.48 -13.21 -10.73
CA THR A 331 -18.67 -13.57 -12.16
C THR A 331 -18.28 -12.48 -13.15
N SER A 332 -18.00 -11.26 -12.68
CA SER A 332 -17.57 -10.14 -13.54
C SER A 332 -16.18 -9.61 -13.24
N TYR A 333 -15.45 -10.22 -12.30
CA TYR A 333 -14.04 -9.96 -12.09
C TYR A 333 -13.21 -10.49 -13.28
N GLN A 334 -12.23 -9.70 -13.73
CA GLN A 334 -11.24 -10.09 -14.73
C GLN A 334 -9.90 -9.44 -14.38
N ALA A 335 -8.81 -10.19 -14.46
CA ALA A 335 -7.47 -9.61 -14.49
C ALA A 335 -7.23 -9.00 -15.88
N LEU A 336 -6.56 -7.85 -15.96
CA LEU A 336 -6.42 -7.07 -17.18
C LEU A 336 -4.96 -6.91 -17.62
N TRP A 337 -4.69 -7.26 -18.87
CA TRP A 337 -3.49 -6.79 -19.55
C TRP A 337 -3.62 -5.29 -19.86
N ARG A 338 -2.64 -4.52 -19.41
CA ARG A 338 -2.59 -3.07 -19.52
C ARG A 338 -1.22 -2.62 -20.06
N ALA A 339 -1.15 -1.36 -20.50
CA ALA A 339 0.14 -0.77 -20.87
C ALA A 339 1.02 -0.63 -19.61
N PRO A 340 2.29 -1.04 -19.65
CA PRO A 340 3.24 -0.73 -18.59
C PRO A 340 3.52 0.77 -18.53
N SER A 341 3.96 1.25 -17.38
CA SER A 341 4.65 2.54 -17.30
C SER A 341 6.11 2.35 -17.72
N GLU A 342 6.68 3.32 -18.44
CA GLU A 342 8.05 3.23 -18.95
C GLU A 342 8.82 4.55 -18.82
N VAL A 343 10.15 4.44 -18.66
CA VAL A 343 11.05 5.58 -18.62
C VAL A 343 12.44 5.22 -19.17
N SER A 344 13.03 6.16 -19.89
CA SER A 344 14.32 5.99 -20.55
C SER A 344 15.40 6.83 -19.87
N ILE A 345 16.34 6.20 -19.16
CA ILE A 345 17.35 6.87 -18.31
C ILE A 345 18.77 6.71 -18.86
N GLN A 346 19.71 7.50 -18.32
CA GLN A 346 21.11 7.61 -18.71
C GLN A 346 21.28 7.81 -20.22
N ASN A 347 20.61 8.84 -20.75
CA ASN A 347 20.58 9.16 -22.18
C ASN A 347 20.12 7.99 -23.08
N GLY A 348 19.19 7.17 -22.59
CA GLY A 348 18.64 6.03 -23.33
C GLY A 348 19.44 4.74 -23.20
N ARG A 349 20.44 4.68 -22.32
CA ARG A 349 21.20 3.45 -22.04
C ARG A 349 20.35 2.37 -21.37
N TYR A 350 19.36 2.77 -20.56
CA TYR A 350 18.46 1.85 -19.88
C TYR A 350 17.01 2.26 -20.10
N GLN A 351 16.17 1.31 -20.53
CA GLN A 351 14.73 1.41 -20.47
C GLN A 351 14.25 0.69 -19.20
N VAL A 352 13.48 1.39 -18.37
CA VAL A 352 12.90 0.86 -17.13
C VAL A 352 11.39 0.75 -17.34
N PHE A 353 10.83 -0.41 -17.01
CA PHE A 353 9.41 -0.68 -17.07
C PHE A 353 8.85 -0.93 -15.66
N SER A 354 7.60 -0.52 -15.44
CA SER A 354 6.87 -0.70 -14.19
C SER A 354 5.38 -0.90 -14.49
N GLY A 355 4.57 -1.21 -13.48
CA GLY A 355 3.12 -1.30 -13.65
C GLY A 355 2.50 0.05 -14.02
N GLY A 356 1.59 0.07 -15.00
CA GLY A 356 0.68 1.21 -15.19
C GLY A 356 -0.35 1.29 -14.06
N LEU A 357 -1.40 2.11 -14.21
CA LEU A 357 -2.55 2.03 -13.29
C LEU A 357 -3.11 0.60 -13.30
N SER A 358 -3.53 0.01 -12.19
CA SER A 358 -3.74 0.57 -10.85
C SER A 358 -2.48 0.82 -9.98
N GLY A 359 -1.30 0.39 -10.44
CA GLY A 359 -0.02 0.62 -9.78
C GLY A 359 0.57 2.04 -9.96
N SER A 360 1.52 2.38 -9.08
CA SER A 360 2.19 3.68 -9.03
C SER A 360 3.41 3.81 -9.96
N GLY A 361 3.54 3.01 -11.03
CA GLY A 361 4.70 3.09 -11.94
C GLY A 361 4.93 4.45 -12.60
N PRO A 362 3.90 5.23 -13.01
CA PRO A 362 4.09 6.59 -13.52
C PRO A 362 4.76 7.52 -12.50
N VAL A 363 4.56 7.27 -11.20
CA VAL A 363 5.23 7.99 -10.11
C VAL A 363 6.73 7.69 -10.11
N LEU A 364 7.10 6.40 -10.22
CA LEU A 364 8.49 5.97 -10.36
C LEU A 364 9.13 6.51 -11.64
N ALA A 365 8.42 6.49 -12.76
CA ALA A 365 8.89 7.05 -14.03
C ALA A 365 9.20 8.55 -13.90
N MET A 366 8.33 9.32 -13.25
CA MET A 366 8.56 10.74 -12.95
C MET A 366 9.79 10.94 -12.05
N MET A 367 9.93 10.18 -10.96
CA MET A 367 11.09 10.25 -10.08
C MET A 367 12.39 10.01 -10.87
N LEU A 368 12.44 8.94 -11.66
CA LEU A 368 13.60 8.57 -12.45
C LEU A 368 13.92 9.62 -13.51
N ASN A 369 12.92 10.10 -14.26
CA ASN A 369 13.08 11.17 -15.24
C ASN A 369 13.64 12.46 -14.62
N VAL A 370 13.17 12.87 -13.44
CA VAL A 370 13.68 14.07 -12.72
C VAL A 370 15.11 13.84 -12.23
N VAL A 371 15.40 12.68 -11.66
CA VAL A 371 16.72 12.36 -11.09
C VAL A 371 17.80 12.20 -12.17
N ASP A 372 17.48 11.61 -13.33
CA ASP A 372 18.44 11.32 -14.42
C ASP A 372 19.13 12.58 -15.00
N GLY A 373 18.46 13.74 -14.92
CA GLY A 373 19.04 15.02 -15.34
C GLY A 373 20.01 15.64 -14.33
N PHE A 374 20.19 15.07 -13.14
CA PHE A 374 21.18 15.51 -12.17
C PHE A 374 22.48 14.71 -12.29
N LYS A 375 23.62 15.41 -12.19
CA LYS A 375 24.91 14.77 -11.91
C LYS A 375 24.91 14.32 -10.46
N LEU A 376 24.60 13.04 -10.23
CA LEU A 376 24.69 12.40 -8.92
C LEU A 376 26.11 11.91 -8.65
N ASN A 377 26.63 12.23 -7.47
CA ASN A 377 27.87 11.66 -6.94
C ASN A 377 27.53 10.49 -6.00
N SER A 378 28.56 9.79 -5.50
CA SER A 378 28.40 8.75 -4.48
C SER A 378 27.60 9.28 -3.27
N PHE A 379 26.63 8.49 -2.80
CA PHE A 379 25.84 8.80 -1.59
C PHE A 379 26.72 9.03 -0.35
N LYS A 380 27.92 8.45 -0.30
CA LYS A 380 28.88 8.64 0.82
C LYS A 380 29.64 9.97 0.76
N GLU A 381 29.65 10.63 -0.40
CA GLU A 381 30.53 11.77 -0.70
C GLU A 381 29.76 13.09 -0.84
N ASP A 382 28.50 13.04 -1.30
CA ASP A 382 27.70 14.24 -1.55
C ASP A 382 26.27 14.12 -0.97
N VAL A 383 25.99 14.92 0.06
CA VAL A 383 24.64 15.04 0.63
C VAL A 383 23.61 15.55 -0.39
N ARG A 384 24.05 16.25 -1.44
CA ARG A 384 23.16 16.71 -2.53
C ARG A 384 22.59 15.55 -3.34
N THR A 385 23.26 14.40 -3.40
CA THR A 385 22.70 13.19 -4.03
C THR A 385 21.44 12.74 -3.27
N TYR A 386 21.49 12.68 -1.93
CA TYR A 386 20.31 12.41 -1.12
C TYR A 386 19.26 13.50 -1.25
N HIS A 387 19.65 14.78 -1.15
CA HIS A 387 18.73 15.91 -1.22
C HIS A 387 17.93 15.92 -2.53
N ARG A 388 18.61 15.85 -3.68
CA ARG A 388 17.96 15.84 -5.00
C ARG A 388 17.05 14.64 -5.20
N LEU A 389 17.44 13.46 -4.72
CA LEU A 389 16.59 12.26 -4.74
C LEU A 389 15.31 12.46 -3.91
N ILE A 390 15.45 12.99 -2.69
CA ILE A 390 14.32 13.28 -1.78
C ILE A 390 13.39 14.34 -2.36
N GLU A 391 13.90 15.46 -2.89
CA GLU A 391 13.05 16.48 -3.49
C GLU A 391 12.33 15.96 -4.76
N SER A 392 13.00 15.13 -5.56
CA SER A 392 12.37 14.47 -6.73
C SER A 392 11.24 13.53 -6.32
N MET A 393 11.44 12.75 -5.23
CA MET A 393 10.40 11.92 -4.64
C MET A 393 9.20 12.75 -4.17
N LYS A 394 9.42 13.88 -3.48
CA LYS A 394 8.34 14.76 -3.01
C LYS A 394 7.48 15.30 -4.15
N PHE A 395 8.09 15.77 -5.25
CA PHE A 395 7.34 16.23 -6.43
C PHE A 395 6.54 15.10 -7.10
N ALA A 396 7.08 13.89 -7.16
CA ALA A 396 6.38 12.75 -7.74
C ALA A 396 5.23 12.23 -6.85
N TYR A 397 5.45 12.10 -5.53
CA TYR A 397 4.38 11.76 -4.58
C TYR A 397 3.30 12.84 -4.51
N ALA A 398 3.66 14.12 -4.67
CA ALA A 398 2.69 15.20 -4.83
C ALA A 398 1.80 15.00 -6.07
N LYS A 399 2.34 14.50 -7.19
CA LYS A 399 1.52 14.10 -8.36
C LYS A 399 0.73 12.82 -8.11
N ARG A 400 1.25 11.85 -7.35
CA ARG A 400 0.55 10.60 -6.97
C ARG A 400 -0.82 10.87 -6.34
N THR A 401 -0.99 11.93 -5.53
CA THR A 401 -2.28 12.23 -4.88
C THR A 401 -3.44 12.47 -5.86
N TRP A 402 -3.13 12.75 -7.13
CA TRP A 402 -4.12 12.99 -8.19
C TRP A 402 -4.51 11.73 -8.97
N LEU A 403 -3.76 10.62 -8.82
CA LEU A 403 -4.02 9.35 -9.52
C LEU A 403 -5.28 8.64 -8.98
N GLY A 404 -5.86 7.78 -9.81
CA GLY A 404 -7.09 7.05 -9.53
C GLY A 404 -7.38 6.09 -10.69
N ASP A 405 -7.82 4.86 -10.42
CA ASP A 405 -8.31 3.99 -11.49
C ASP A 405 -9.78 4.27 -11.76
N PHE A 406 -10.06 4.86 -12.91
CA PHE A 406 -11.41 5.17 -13.35
C PHE A 406 -11.93 4.23 -14.44
N MET A 407 -11.11 3.29 -14.96
CA MET A 407 -11.40 2.56 -16.20
C MET A 407 -12.65 1.67 -16.13
N TYR A 408 -13.01 1.20 -14.94
CA TYR A 408 -14.18 0.34 -14.72
C TYR A 408 -15.48 1.10 -14.40
N ALA A 409 -15.39 2.37 -14.03
CA ALA A 409 -16.56 3.20 -13.84
C ALA A 409 -17.04 3.75 -15.18
N ASN A 410 -18.35 3.98 -15.33
CA ASN A 410 -18.87 4.88 -16.37
C ASN A 410 -18.53 6.34 -15.98
N VAL A 411 -17.24 6.67 -15.89
CA VAL A 411 -16.77 8.03 -15.65
C VAL A 411 -17.05 8.92 -16.84
N THR A 412 -17.27 10.20 -16.56
CA THR A 412 -17.25 11.27 -17.55
C THR A 412 -15.95 11.18 -18.36
N PRO A 413 -16.00 11.14 -19.72
CA PRO A 413 -14.81 10.98 -20.57
C PRO A 413 -13.66 11.94 -20.25
N ASN A 414 -13.99 13.16 -19.84
CA ASN A 414 -13.02 14.19 -19.41
C ASN A 414 -12.10 13.72 -18.27
N ILE A 415 -12.58 12.88 -17.35
CA ILE A 415 -11.77 12.37 -16.22
C ILE A 415 -10.74 11.34 -16.72
N ALA A 416 -11.15 10.43 -17.60
CA ALA A 416 -10.25 9.44 -18.19
C ALA A 416 -9.20 10.10 -19.11
N ILE A 417 -9.60 11.11 -19.89
CA ILE A 417 -8.69 11.92 -20.72
C ILE A 417 -7.65 12.63 -19.84
N ASN A 418 -8.08 13.28 -18.75
CA ASN A 418 -7.17 13.96 -17.83
C ASN A 418 -6.18 13.00 -17.15
N MET A 419 -6.62 11.77 -16.80
CA MET A 419 -5.75 10.75 -16.20
C MET A 419 -4.67 10.28 -17.18
N SER A 420 -5.04 9.98 -18.42
CA SER A 420 -4.08 9.60 -19.48
C SER A 420 -3.07 10.72 -19.78
N ALA A 421 -3.54 11.97 -19.85
CA ALA A 421 -2.68 13.14 -20.02
C ALA A 421 -1.68 13.31 -18.86
N MET A 422 -2.11 13.09 -17.62
CA MET A 422 -1.23 13.17 -16.45
C MET A 422 -0.19 12.04 -16.41
N ILE A 423 -0.55 10.80 -16.75
CA ILE A 423 0.43 9.70 -16.89
C ILE A 423 1.47 10.03 -17.97
N THR A 424 1.02 10.64 -19.07
CA THR A 424 1.92 11.09 -20.16
C THR A 424 2.85 12.21 -19.68
N GLU A 425 2.32 13.22 -18.98
CA GLU A 425 3.10 14.32 -18.35
C GLU A 425 4.17 13.78 -17.39
N MET A 426 3.82 12.82 -16.53
CA MET A 426 4.74 12.21 -15.57
C MET A 426 5.89 11.42 -16.24
N GLN A 427 5.68 10.91 -17.45
CA GLN A 427 6.69 10.20 -18.23
C GLN A 427 7.47 11.11 -19.21
N ASP A 428 7.09 12.39 -19.34
CA ASP A 428 7.76 13.35 -20.23
C ASP A 428 9.04 13.95 -19.61
N LYS A 429 10.06 14.13 -20.48
CA LYS A 429 11.35 14.68 -20.09
C LYS A 429 11.34 16.20 -19.93
N THR A 430 10.51 16.90 -20.70
CA THR A 430 10.37 18.37 -20.60
C THR A 430 9.74 18.75 -19.26
N PHE A 431 8.67 18.07 -18.87
CA PHE A 431 8.04 18.23 -17.56
C PHE A 431 9.04 17.94 -16.42
N ALA A 432 9.85 16.88 -16.54
CA ALA A 432 10.89 16.59 -15.57
C ALA A 432 11.98 17.69 -15.47
N GLU A 433 12.29 18.40 -16.56
CA GLU A 433 13.15 19.60 -16.50
C GLU A 433 12.50 20.78 -15.77
N GLU A 434 11.19 20.99 -15.93
CA GLU A 434 10.46 22.02 -15.19
C GLU A 434 10.46 21.75 -13.69
N ILE A 435 10.31 20.48 -13.30
CA ILE A 435 10.43 20.06 -11.89
C ILE A 435 11.86 20.24 -11.39
N ARG A 436 12.89 19.83 -12.15
CA ARG A 436 14.31 20.08 -11.78
C ARG A 436 14.59 21.56 -11.50
N LYS A 437 14.05 22.48 -12.31
CA LYS A 437 14.23 23.94 -12.14
C LYS A 437 13.66 24.48 -10.82
N LYS A 438 12.76 23.74 -10.15
CA LYS A 438 12.18 24.09 -8.84
C LYS A 438 12.98 23.53 -7.65
N ILE A 439 13.80 22.49 -7.88
CA ILE A 439 14.62 21.86 -6.83
C ILE A 439 15.83 22.75 -6.50
N SER A 440 15.94 23.17 -5.24
CA SER A 440 17.07 23.98 -4.75
C SER A 440 18.07 23.12 -3.98
N ASP A 441 19.35 23.13 -4.35
CA ASP A 441 20.43 22.43 -3.61
C ASP A 441 20.68 22.95 -2.17
N LEU A 442 19.99 24.01 -1.74
CA LEU A 442 20.23 24.71 -0.47
C LEU A 442 19.07 24.61 0.54
N ARG A 443 17.86 24.24 0.10
CA ARG A 443 16.66 24.19 0.94
C ARG A 443 15.60 23.26 0.36
N THR A 444 14.71 22.77 1.21
CA THR A 444 13.44 22.16 0.80
C THR A 444 12.38 23.24 0.58
N LEU A 445 11.35 22.95 -0.21
CA LEU A 445 10.17 23.81 -0.39
C LEU A 445 9.08 23.55 0.68
N ASP A 446 8.13 24.48 0.83
CA ASP A 446 6.88 24.27 1.57
C ASP A 446 6.01 23.20 0.91
N ILE A 447 5.19 22.49 1.69
CA ILE A 447 4.36 21.39 1.18
C ILE A 447 3.43 21.82 0.02
N LYS A 448 2.96 23.06 0.01
CA LYS A 448 2.09 23.60 -1.05
C LYS A 448 2.82 23.81 -2.37
N GLU A 449 4.14 24.02 -2.34
CA GLU A 449 4.94 24.31 -3.53
C GLU A 449 5.19 23.06 -4.40
N TYR A 450 5.08 21.85 -3.84
CA TYR A 450 5.20 20.60 -4.62
C TYR A 450 3.95 20.31 -5.48
N GLY A 451 2.83 21.02 -5.28
CA GLY A 451 1.59 20.87 -6.08
C GLY A 451 0.75 19.63 -5.74
N GLY A 452 1.01 18.98 -4.62
CA GLY A 452 0.23 17.85 -4.14
C GLY A 452 -1.01 18.31 -3.38
N MET A 453 -2.06 17.50 -3.41
CA MET A 453 -3.25 17.78 -2.59
C MET A 453 -2.98 17.45 -1.11
N LEU A 454 -2.16 16.44 -0.85
CA LEU A 454 -2.03 15.73 0.43
C LEU A 454 -0.60 15.18 0.62
N ALA A 455 -0.30 14.64 1.80
CA ALA A 455 0.92 13.86 2.08
C ALA A 455 0.56 12.38 2.24
N GLU A 456 1.46 11.48 1.83
CA GLU A 456 1.25 10.03 1.92
C GLU A 456 1.79 9.44 3.24
N PRO A 457 1.20 8.35 3.75
CA PRO A 457 1.60 7.74 5.02
C PRO A 457 2.87 6.88 4.90
N ARG A 458 3.29 6.30 6.03
CA ARG A 458 4.38 5.33 6.08
C ARG A 458 3.84 3.92 5.85
N ASP A 459 3.97 3.46 4.62
CA ASP A 459 3.48 2.16 4.15
C ASP A 459 4.17 0.94 4.80
N HIS A 460 3.60 -0.26 4.61
CA HIS A 460 4.08 -1.55 5.11
C HIS A 460 4.34 -2.47 3.92
N GLY A 461 5.53 -3.09 3.86
CA GLY A 461 5.89 -3.96 2.74
C GLY A 461 5.01 -5.21 2.63
N THR A 462 4.63 -5.54 1.40
CA THR A 462 4.04 -6.83 1.03
C THR A 462 5.08 -7.75 0.39
N SER A 463 4.68 -8.89 -0.19
CA SER A 463 5.59 -9.86 -0.80
C SER A 463 5.90 -9.56 -2.26
N HIS A 464 7.14 -9.81 -2.69
CA HIS A 464 7.59 -9.58 -4.06
C HIS A 464 8.46 -10.73 -4.56
N ALA A 465 8.25 -11.11 -5.83
CA ALA A 465 8.94 -12.22 -6.46
C ALA A 465 9.49 -11.84 -7.84
N ASN A 466 10.70 -12.31 -8.15
CA ASN A 466 11.32 -12.17 -9.46
C ASN A 466 11.71 -13.53 -10.00
N PHE A 467 11.37 -13.79 -11.26
CA PHE A 467 11.65 -15.03 -11.98
C PHE A 467 12.37 -14.69 -13.28
N PHE A 468 13.51 -15.33 -13.52
CA PHE A 468 14.23 -15.33 -14.80
C PHE A 468 14.26 -16.77 -15.31
N ALA A 469 13.64 -17.05 -16.45
CA ALA A 469 13.45 -18.40 -16.98
C ALA A 469 14.50 -18.78 -18.03
N PRO A 470 14.66 -20.09 -18.36
CA PRO A 470 15.67 -20.57 -19.32
C PRO A 470 15.56 -20.02 -20.75
N ASN A 471 14.36 -19.59 -21.19
CA ASN A 471 14.15 -18.93 -22.47
C ASN A 471 14.53 -17.42 -22.44
N GLY A 472 14.95 -16.90 -21.29
CA GLY A 472 15.29 -15.50 -21.04
C GLY A 472 14.10 -14.60 -20.71
N ASP A 473 12.89 -15.16 -20.59
CA ASP A 473 11.70 -14.45 -20.12
C ASP A 473 11.84 -14.07 -18.64
N VAL A 474 11.21 -12.95 -18.25
CA VAL A 474 11.26 -12.42 -16.89
C VAL A 474 9.88 -12.02 -16.40
N ILE A 475 9.53 -12.42 -15.18
CA ILE A 475 8.38 -11.87 -14.44
C ILE A 475 8.88 -11.23 -13.14
N ALA A 476 8.46 -9.99 -12.90
CA ALA A 476 8.50 -9.35 -11.58
C ALA A 476 7.05 -9.16 -11.11
N ILE A 477 6.70 -9.70 -9.94
CA ILE A 477 5.31 -9.79 -9.46
C ILE A 477 5.25 -9.43 -7.97
N THR A 478 4.32 -8.55 -7.63
CA THR A 478 4.03 -8.12 -6.25
C THR A 478 2.60 -8.55 -5.93
N SER A 479 2.43 -9.39 -4.91
CA SER A 479 1.14 -9.97 -4.50
C SER A 479 0.85 -9.63 -3.05
N THR A 480 -0.41 -9.36 -2.72
CA THR A 480 -0.79 -8.80 -1.41
C THR A 480 -2.19 -9.22 -0.94
N VAL A 481 -2.43 -9.15 0.38
CA VAL A 481 -3.77 -9.08 1.00
C VAL A 481 -4.02 -7.72 1.71
N ASN A 482 -3.22 -6.71 1.35
CA ASN A 482 -3.03 -5.42 2.00
C ASN A 482 -2.32 -5.50 3.37
N PHE A 483 -3.04 -5.32 4.49
CA PHE A 483 -2.42 -5.30 5.81
C PHE A 483 -2.04 -6.71 6.25
N TYR A 484 -1.24 -6.80 7.32
CA TYR A 484 -0.94 -8.09 7.94
C TYR A 484 -2.23 -8.86 8.28
N PHE A 485 -2.41 -9.98 7.59
CA PHE A 485 -3.58 -10.84 7.64
C PHE A 485 -4.90 -10.25 7.07
N GLY A 486 -4.80 -9.26 6.19
CA GLY A 486 -5.92 -8.63 5.50
C GLY A 486 -7.06 -8.23 6.44
N SER A 487 -8.29 -8.62 6.09
CA SER A 487 -9.50 -8.33 6.87
C SER A 487 -9.57 -9.07 8.21
N GLY A 488 -8.74 -10.11 8.42
CA GLY A 488 -8.87 -11.08 9.50
C GLY A 488 -10.05 -12.05 9.34
N VAL A 489 -10.68 -12.11 8.17
CA VAL A 489 -11.72 -13.08 7.82
C VAL A 489 -11.09 -14.25 7.08
N GLU A 490 -11.22 -15.48 7.61
CA GLU A 490 -10.77 -16.72 6.97
C GLU A 490 -11.98 -17.62 6.67
N VAL A 491 -12.16 -18.01 5.40
CA VAL A 491 -13.24 -18.91 4.94
C VAL A 491 -12.62 -20.14 4.26
N GLU A 492 -12.97 -21.36 4.69
CA GLU A 492 -12.38 -22.62 4.19
C GLU A 492 -10.82 -22.61 4.20
N GLY A 493 -10.18 -21.86 5.11
CA GLY A 493 -8.72 -21.70 5.17
C GLY A 493 -8.15 -20.55 4.32
N ILE A 494 -8.95 -19.93 3.45
CA ILE A 494 -8.57 -18.78 2.64
C ILE A 494 -8.73 -17.50 3.46
N LEU A 495 -7.63 -16.78 3.64
CA LEU A 495 -7.64 -15.45 4.23
C LEU A 495 -7.99 -14.39 3.18
N LEU A 496 -8.91 -13.49 3.51
CA LEU A 496 -9.44 -12.49 2.59
C LEU A 496 -8.82 -11.10 2.86
N ASN A 497 -8.47 -10.39 1.77
CA ASN A 497 -7.88 -9.04 1.79
C ASN A 497 -8.70 -8.01 2.58
N ASN A 498 -8.09 -6.87 2.91
CA ASN A 498 -8.81 -5.66 3.33
C ASN A 498 -8.66 -4.51 2.32
N GLU A 499 -8.59 -4.82 1.03
CA GLU A 499 -8.12 -3.90 -0.01
C GLU A 499 -9.00 -2.66 -0.20
N MET A 500 -10.17 -2.63 0.43
CA MET A 500 -11.00 -1.42 0.51
C MET A 500 -10.35 -0.29 1.35
N ASP A 501 -9.32 -0.53 2.19
CA ASP A 501 -8.58 0.56 2.90
C ASP A 501 -7.74 1.43 1.96
N ASP A 502 -7.32 0.89 0.81
CA ASP A 502 -6.55 1.64 -0.19
C ASP A 502 -7.41 2.68 -0.95
N PHE A 503 -8.72 2.74 -0.70
CA PHE A 503 -9.56 3.83 -1.19
C PHE A 503 -9.68 4.98 -0.18
N SER A 504 -9.72 6.19 -0.71
CA SER A 504 -9.99 7.41 0.04
C SER A 504 -11.47 7.51 0.46
N THR A 505 -11.73 7.76 1.75
CA THR A 505 -13.08 7.90 2.32
C THR A 505 -13.43 9.38 2.58
N PRO A 506 -14.49 9.96 2.01
CA PRO A 506 -14.86 11.37 2.17
C PRO A 506 -14.95 11.84 3.62
N GLY A 507 -14.34 12.98 3.95
CA GLY A 507 -14.39 13.60 5.28
C GLY A 507 -13.70 12.82 6.42
N ARG A 508 -13.31 11.55 6.20
CA ARG A 508 -12.60 10.73 7.16
C ARG A 508 -11.12 10.74 6.84
N ALA A 509 -10.33 11.17 7.83
CA ALA A 509 -8.90 10.94 7.78
C ALA A 509 -8.60 9.43 7.88
N ASN A 510 -7.65 8.92 7.08
CA ASN A 510 -7.18 7.55 7.26
C ASN A 510 -6.50 7.37 8.64
N GLY A 511 -6.08 6.14 8.99
CA GLY A 511 -5.57 5.81 10.33
C GLY A 511 -4.32 6.59 10.82
N PHE A 512 -3.78 7.52 10.02
CA PHE A 512 -2.66 8.39 10.37
C PHE A 512 -3.00 9.90 10.31
N GLY A 513 -4.25 10.29 10.06
CA GLY A 513 -4.71 11.69 10.10
C GLY A 513 -4.79 12.40 8.74
N LEU A 514 -4.72 11.67 7.63
CA LEU A 514 -4.67 12.23 6.27
C LEU A 514 -6.05 12.36 5.63
N MET A 515 -6.41 13.57 5.20
CA MET A 515 -7.64 13.84 4.43
C MET A 515 -7.66 13.06 3.10
N PRO A 516 -8.84 12.78 2.51
CA PRO A 516 -8.98 11.81 1.44
C PRO A 516 -8.82 12.41 0.03
N SER A 517 -8.27 11.66 -0.95
CA SER A 517 -8.17 12.11 -2.35
C SER A 517 -9.44 11.80 -3.15
N PRO A 518 -10.10 12.80 -3.77
CA PRO A 518 -11.27 12.59 -4.62
C PRO A 518 -11.03 11.69 -5.82
N SER A 519 -9.78 11.58 -6.31
CA SER A 519 -9.46 10.71 -7.43
C SER A 519 -9.52 9.23 -7.08
N ASN A 520 -9.27 8.89 -5.80
CA ASN A 520 -9.22 7.53 -5.28
C ASN A 520 -10.42 7.22 -4.35
N TYR A 521 -11.54 7.93 -4.50
CA TYR A 521 -12.77 7.66 -3.74
C TYR A 521 -13.43 6.34 -4.17
N ILE A 522 -13.93 5.57 -3.19
CA ILE A 522 -14.68 4.31 -3.40
C ILE A 522 -15.81 4.51 -4.41
N LYS A 523 -15.85 3.63 -5.42
CA LYS A 523 -16.96 3.47 -6.37
C LYS A 523 -17.11 1.99 -6.70
N ALA A 524 -18.28 1.60 -7.19
CA ALA A 524 -18.48 0.26 -7.74
C ALA A 524 -17.47 -0.03 -8.86
N ARG A 525 -16.88 -1.23 -8.83
CA ARG A 525 -15.97 -1.82 -9.83
C ARG A 525 -14.61 -1.17 -10.07
N ILE A 526 -14.25 -0.05 -9.44
CA ILE A 526 -12.87 0.46 -9.57
C ILE A 526 -11.88 -0.37 -8.75
N THR A 527 -10.62 -0.35 -9.14
CA THR A 527 -9.46 -0.79 -8.33
C THR A 527 -8.91 0.41 -7.57
N SER A 528 -8.28 0.17 -6.42
CA SER A 528 -7.62 1.21 -5.65
C SER A 528 -6.23 1.55 -6.21
N GLN A 529 -5.74 2.75 -5.96
CA GLN A 529 -4.33 3.09 -6.21
C GLN A 529 -3.46 2.59 -5.06
N ILE A 530 -2.43 1.80 -5.36
CA ILE A 530 -1.45 1.34 -4.35
C ILE A 530 -0.81 2.55 -3.66
N HIS A 531 -0.75 2.51 -2.32
CA HIS A 531 -0.24 3.57 -1.45
C HIS A 531 1.30 3.68 -1.35
#